data_AF-A0A0F8Y8U2-F1
#
_entry.id   AF-A0A0F8Y8U2-F1
#
_cell.length_a   1.000
_cell.length_b   1.000
_cell.length_c   1.000
_cell.angle_alpha   90.00
_cell.angle_beta   90.00
_cell.angle_gamma   90.00
#
_symmetry.space_group_name_H-M   'P 1'
#
loop_
_entity.id
_entity.type
_entity.pdbx_description
1 polymer ?
#
loop_
_entity_poly.entity_id
_entity_poly.type
_entity_poly.pdbx_seq_one_letter_code
_entity_poly.pdbx_strand_id
1 'polypeptide(L)'
;MAVVAEDLTIREIEPRETPLGPVLYVKVQAAGYRPLSWREVWEAFAARYPDRWAFEMFPPAAELVDGKAVYHLFVLPPDFEPGALNIKAA
;
A
#
# COMPACT_ATOMS: atom_id res chain seq x y z
N MET A 1 11.54 11.69 -10.72
CA MET A 1 11.87 11.06 -9.43
C MET A 1 10.80 11.48 -8.44
N ALA A 2 10.03 10.53 -7.90
CA ALA A 2 9.12 10.82 -6.79
C ALA A 2 9.96 11.10 -5.54
N VAL A 3 9.64 12.16 -4.80
CA VAL A 3 10.30 12.50 -3.54
C VAL A 3 9.54 11.76 -2.46
N VAL A 4 10.08 10.62 -2.01
CA VAL A 4 9.51 9.93 -0.85
C VAL A 4 9.73 10.84 0.35
N ALA A 5 8.66 11.21 1.07
CA ALA A 5 8.82 12.03 2.26
C ALA A 5 9.71 11.30 3.28
N GLU A 6 10.77 11.96 3.74
CA GLU A 6 11.82 11.35 4.57
C GLU A 6 11.31 10.89 5.96
N ASP A 7 10.09 11.26 6.32
CA ASP A 7 9.44 10.95 7.60
C ASP A 7 8.48 9.75 7.54
N LEU A 8 8.37 9.07 6.40
CA LEU A 8 7.54 7.88 6.22
C LEU A 8 8.28 6.60 6.67
N THR A 9 7.56 5.73 7.39
CA THR A 9 8.04 4.39 7.74
C THR A 9 7.12 3.34 7.16
N ILE A 10 7.70 2.36 6.46
CA ILE A 10 7.02 1.15 6.03
C ILE A 10 7.48 0.00 6.93
N ARG A 11 6.58 -0.51 7.75
CA ARG A 11 6.84 -1.66 8.62
C ARG A 11 6.21 -2.91 8.04
N GLU A 12 7.05 -3.88 7.73
CA GLU A 12 6.64 -5.26 7.44
C GLU A 12 6.17 -5.93 8.73
N ILE A 13 5.04 -6.63 8.66
CA ILE A 13 4.45 -7.33 9.81
C ILE A 13 4.65 -8.84 9.60
N GLU A 14 3.58 -9.56 9.27
CA GLU A 14 3.57 -11.00 9.09
C GLU A 14 2.82 -11.32 7.80
N PRO A 15 3.21 -12.37 7.07
CA PRO A 15 2.44 -12.83 5.93
C PRO A 15 1.00 -13.19 6.33
N ARG A 16 0.06 -12.97 5.41
CA ARG A 16 -1.35 -13.35 5.60
C ARG A 16 -1.86 -14.11 4.38
N GLU A 17 -2.77 -15.05 4.62
CA GLU A 17 -3.50 -15.73 3.56
C GLU A 17 -4.71 -14.89 3.12
N THR A 18 -4.92 -14.80 1.81
CA THR A 18 -5.99 -14.01 1.19
C THR A 18 -6.57 -14.77 -0.01
N PRO A 19 -7.72 -14.35 -0.55
CA PRO A 19 -8.24 -14.94 -1.79
C PRO A 19 -7.30 -14.80 -3.00
N LEU A 20 -6.34 -13.88 -2.97
CA LEU A 20 -5.30 -13.71 -3.99
C LEU A 20 -4.01 -14.49 -3.68
N GLY A 21 -4.02 -15.33 -2.63
CA GLY A 21 -2.87 -16.07 -2.14
C GLY A 21 -2.16 -15.39 -0.95
N PRO A 22 -0.93 -15.83 -0.63
CA PRO A 22 -0.15 -15.26 0.47
C PRO A 22 0.32 -13.84 0.15
N VAL A 23 0.17 -12.93 1.11
CA VAL A 23 0.58 -11.52 1.00
C VAL A 23 1.48 -11.12 2.14
N LEU A 24 2.38 -10.18 1.90
CA LEU A 24 3.11 -9.47 2.96
C LEU A 24 2.25 -8.30 3.46
N TYR A 25 1.83 -8.36 4.72
CA TYR A 25 1.12 -7.26 5.35
C TYR A 25 2.10 -6.17 5.79
N VAL A 26 1.86 -4.93 5.34
CA VAL A 26 2.67 -3.76 5.71
C VAL A 26 1.82 -2.64 6.29
N LYS A 27 2.44 -1.87 7.18
CA LYS A 27 1.90 -0.62 7.71
C LYS A 27 2.73 0.54 7.19
N VAL A 28 2.08 1.54 6.61
CA VAL A 28 2.70 2.81 6.20
C VAL A 28 2.24 3.88 7.18
N GLN A 29 3.19 4.60 7.79
CA GLN A 29 2.88 5.63 8.79
C GLN A 29 3.92 6.76 8.73
N ALA A 30 3.50 7.98 9.08
CA ALA A 30 4.42 9.10 9.22
C ALA A 30 4.94 9.23 10.65
N ALA A 31 6.12 9.83 10.80
CA ALA A 31 6.61 10.28 12.10
C ALA A 31 5.58 11.21 12.77
N GLY A 32 5.39 11.04 14.08
CA GLY A 32 4.43 11.85 14.84
C GLY A 32 2.96 11.63 14.50
N TYR A 33 2.61 10.55 13.76
CA TYR A 33 1.23 10.21 13.40
C TYR A 33 0.49 11.33 12.63
N ARG A 34 1.22 12.15 11.85
CA ARG A 34 0.56 13.11 10.99
C ARG A 34 -0.30 12.39 9.93
N PRO A 35 -1.40 13.02 9.49
CA PRO A 35 -2.16 12.57 8.32
C PRO A 35 -1.26 12.37 7.09
N LEU A 36 -1.47 11.26 6.38
CA LEU A 36 -0.84 10.96 5.10
C LEU A 36 -1.86 11.06 3.97
N SER A 37 -1.43 11.65 2.85
CA SER A 37 -2.18 11.55 1.61
C SER A 37 -2.00 10.17 0.95
N TRP A 38 -2.98 9.73 0.18
CA TRP A 38 -2.90 8.51 -0.63
C TRP A 38 -1.71 8.56 -1.59
N ARG A 39 -1.40 9.75 -2.13
CA ARG A 39 -0.24 9.96 -3.00
C ARG A 39 1.07 9.65 -2.28
N GLU A 40 1.25 10.16 -1.06
CA GLU A 40 2.46 9.87 -0.26
C GLU A 40 2.59 8.37 0.03
N VAL A 41 1.47 7.71 0.36
CA VAL A 41 1.44 6.26 0.59
C VAL A 41 1.84 5.50 -0.68
N TRP A 42 1.28 5.87 -1.83
CA TRP A 42 1.59 5.25 -3.11
C TRP A 42 3.05 5.46 -3.52
N GLU A 43 3.59 6.67 -3.38
CA GLU A 43 4.99 6.97 -3.73
C GLU A 43 5.98 6.21 -2.83
N ALA A 44 5.71 6.13 -1.52
CA ALA A 44 6.51 5.35 -0.59
C ALA A 44 6.45 3.84 -0.89
N PHE A 45 5.25 3.32 -1.20
CA PHE A 45 5.06 1.94 -1.61
C PHE A 45 5.86 1.62 -2.89
N ALA A 46 5.68 2.41 -3.94
CA ALA A 46 6.33 2.21 -5.24
C ALA A 46 7.87 2.29 -5.14
N ALA A 47 8.40 3.14 -4.26
CA ALA A 47 9.84 3.21 -4.02
C ALA A 47 10.39 1.99 -3.27
N ARG A 48 9.65 1.45 -2.29
CA ARG A 48 10.09 0.32 -1.46
C ARG A 48 9.91 -1.04 -2.15
N TYR A 49 8.87 -1.16 -2.97
CA TYR A 49 8.46 -2.39 -3.65
C TYR A 49 8.26 -2.12 -5.15
N PRO A 50 9.35 -1.85 -5.88
CA PRO A 50 9.25 -1.62 -7.33
C PRO A 50 8.62 -2.83 -8.02
N ASP A 51 7.73 -2.56 -8.98
CA ASP A 51 7.03 -3.56 -9.80
C ASP A 51 6.16 -4.57 -9.02
N ARG A 52 5.80 -4.27 -7.77
CA ARG A 52 4.91 -5.11 -6.95
C ARG A 52 3.48 -4.62 -6.98
N TRP A 53 2.54 -5.56 -6.95
CA TRP A 53 1.13 -5.28 -6.69
C TRP A 53 0.87 -5.24 -5.19
N ALA A 54 -0.06 -4.40 -4.78
CA ALA A 54 -0.63 -4.43 -3.45
C ALA A 54 -2.12 -4.11 -3.54
N PHE A 55 -2.89 -4.61 -2.59
CA PHE A 55 -4.26 -4.15 -2.39
C PHE A 55 -4.40 -3.49 -1.02
N GLU A 56 -5.35 -2.58 -0.93
CA GLU A 56 -5.84 -2.01 0.31
C GLU A 56 -7.33 -2.33 0.45
N MET A 57 -7.81 -2.42 1.69
CA MET A 57 -9.24 -2.53 1.94
C MET A 57 -9.82 -1.12 2.00
N PHE A 58 -10.89 -0.87 1.24
CA PHE A 58 -11.65 0.36 1.41
C PHE A 58 -12.39 0.33 2.74
N PRO A 59 -12.25 1.37 3.59
CA PRO A 59 -13.09 1.50 4.76
C PRO A 59 -14.53 1.85 4.34
N PRO A 60 -15.52 1.79 5.25
CA PRO A 60 -16.85 2.33 5.00
C PRO A 60 -16.79 3.78 4.50
N ALA A 61 -17.75 4.19 3.67
CA ALA A 61 -17.73 5.52 3.03
C ALA A 61 -17.63 6.69 4.03
N ALA A 62 -18.21 6.55 5.23
CA ALA A 62 -18.12 7.54 6.29
C ALA A 62 -16.70 7.67 6.92
N GLU A 63 -15.83 6.70 6.65
CA GLU A 63 -14.45 6.62 7.16
C GLU A 63 -13.40 6.81 6.06
N LEU A 64 -13.84 6.84 4.80
CA LEU A 64 -13.04 7.00 3.59
C LEU A 64 -12.48 8.42 3.52
N VAL A 65 -11.34 8.62 4.15
CA VAL A 65 -10.71 9.95 4.24
C VAL A 65 -9.24 9.77 3.96
N ASP A 66 -8.82 10.34 2.84
CA ASP A 66 -7.43 10.73 2.62
C ASP A 66 -6.93 11.54 3.82
N GLY A 67 -5.78 11.21 4.41
CA GLY A 67 -5.33 11.82 5.67
C GLY A 67 -5.41 10.90 6.89
N LYS A 68 -5.26 9.58 6.73
CA LYS A 68 -5.04 8.69 7.90
C LYS A 68 -3.59 8.73 8.35
N ALA A 69 -3.34 8.54 9.64
CA ALA A 69 -1.98 8.46 10.17
C ALA A 69 -1.30 7.12 9.85
N VAL A 70 -2.09 6.08 9.56
CA VAL A 70 -1.62 4.73 9.27
C VAL A 70 -2.44 4.14 8.12
N TYR A 71 -1.75 3.60 7.13
CA TYR A 71 -2.32 2.83 6.02
C TYR A 71 -1.88 1.38 6.10
N HIS A 72 -2.74 0.50 5.61
CA HIS A 72 -2.56 -0.95 5.62
C HIS A 72 -2.54 -1.45 4.18
N LEU A 73 -1.39 -1.97 3.74
CA LEU A 73 -1.26 -2.55 2.41
C LEU A 73 -0.96 -4.04 2.53
N PHE A 74 -1.48 -4.81 1.58
CA PHE A 74 -1.24 -6.24 1.44
C PHE A 74 -0.48 -6.46 0.13
N VAL A 75 0.84 -6.60 0.26
CA VAL A 75 1.77 -6.68 -0.88
C VAL A 75 1.79 -8.11 -1.41
N LEU A 76 1.45 -8.26 -2.68
CA LEU A 76 1.44 -9.54 -3.39
C LEU A 76 2.87 -9.99 -3.71
N PRO A 77 3.13 -11.30 -3.91
CA PRO A 77 4.47 -11.80 -4.18
C PRO A 77 5.04 -11.27 -5.51
N PRO A 78 6.37 -11.31 -5.74
CA PRO A 78 7.00 -10.72 -6.92
C PRO A 78 6.53 -11.31 -8.26
N ASP A 79 6.12 -12.57 -8.25
CA ASP A 79 5.67 -13.35 -9.39
C ASP A 79 4.14 -13.35 -9.55
N PHE A 80 3.43 -12.49 -8.81
CA PHE A 80 1.97 -12.38 -8.91
C PHE A 80 1.55 -11.83 -10.28
N GLU A 81 0.75 -12.61 -10.99
CA GLU A 81 0.12 -12.21 -12.24
C GLU A 81 -1.30 -11.68 -11.98
N PRO A 82 -1.55 -10.36 -12.10
CA PRO A 82 -2.83 -9.74 -11.77
C PRO A 82 -3.99 -10.17 -12.70
N GLY A 83 -3.69 -10.77 -13.85
CA GLY A 83 -4.69 -11.19 -14.82
C GLY A 83 -5.66 -10.04 -15.16
N ALA A 84 -6.97 -10.28 -14.96
CA ALA A 84 -8.02 -9.30 -15.22
C ALA A 84 -7.99 -8.07 -14.29
N LEU A 85 -7.26 -8.10 -13.17
CA LEU A 85 -7.08 -6.94 -12.28
C LEU A 85 -6.17 -5.86 -12.89
N ASN A 86 -5.35 -6.22 -13.87
CA ASN A 86 -4.53 -5.26 -14.59
C ASN A 86 -5.35 -4.58 -15.67
N ILE A 87 -5.94 -3.44 -15.32
CA ILE A 87 -6.72 -2.60 -16.23
C ILE A 87 -5.74 -1.90 -17.18
N LYS A 88 -5.38 -2.58 -18.26
CA LYS A 88 -4.59 -2.01 -19.35
C LYS A 88 -5.48 -1.06 -20.15
N ALA A 89 -4.94 0.11 -20.51
CA ALA A 89 -5.56 0.92 -21.55
C ALA A 89 -5.63 0.07 -22.83
N ALA A 90 -6.80 0.07 -23.48
CA ALA A 90 -7.03 -0.65 -24.73
C ALA A 90 -6.10 -0.16 -25.85
#